data_AF-A0A1S3SWC5-F1
#
_entry.id   AF-A0A1S3SWC5-F1
#
_cell.length_a   1.000
_cell.length_b   1.000
_cell.length_c   1.000
_cell.angle_alpha   90.00
_cell.angle_beta   90.00
_cell.angle_gamma   90.00
#
_symmetry.space_group_name_H-M   'P 1'
#
loop_
_entity.id
_entity.type
_entity.pdbx_description
1 polymer ?
#
loop_
_entity_poly.entity_id
_entity_poly.type
_entity_poly.pdbx_seq_one_letter_code
_entity_poly.pdbx_strand_id
1 'polypeptide(L)'
;MVWPLSFLHGGTSNLVSTLDIFPVNKTVFRQQFHSTVVSQAIGQLRKEGFLKLYSVIPLSALPAVAGLGTGVVEALVFTPFERVQNVLQNGGNDCSLPTLRSVLARLGAERLGMGYYRAFIPILARNPLGSCIYFGYFGLKDPVSAALREKLPPTVSSFLTGIVISVVISLPLHPLSMLVLNMQAGLGGEVAGVRQSWKALWEGGLKRSVHLLYHGGSLVILRSCINWGINTAIYDKLQRRSAN
;
A
#
# COMPACT_ATOMS: atom_id res chain seq x y z
N MET A 1 -28.00 -5.39 -15.17
CA MET A 1 -26.71 -5.69 -14.49
C MET A 1 -26.52 -4.68 -13.35
N VAL A 2 -26.86 -5.00 -12.09
CA VAL A 2 -26.85 -4.04 -10.94
C VAL A 2 -26.08 -4.56 -9.71
N TRP A 3 -25.51 -5.76 -9.77
CA TRP A 3 -24.90 -6.44 -8.61
C TRP A 3 -23.65 -5.79 -7.98
N PRO A 4 -22.69 -5.18 -8.70
CA PRO A 4 -21.45 -4.72 -8.08
C PRO A 4 -21.62 -3.43 -7.27
N LEU A 5 -22.53 -2.53 -7.68
CA LEU A 5 -22.84 -1.31 -6.93
C LEU A 5 -23.64 -1.64 -5.67
N SER A 6 -24.62 -2.55 -5.72
CA SER A 6 -25.38 -2.95 -4.53
C SER A 6 -24.52 -3.67 -3.48
N PHE A 7 -23.51 -4.44 -3.90
CA PHE A 7 -22.57 -5.08 -2.99
C PHE A 7 -21.59 -4.09 -2.36
N LEU A 8 -21.11 -3.11 -3.13
CA LEU A 8 -20.25 -2.04 -2.60
C LEU A 8 -21.03 -1.15 -1.63
N HIS A 9 -22.25 -0.74 -1.99
CA HIS A 9 -23.11 0.07 -1.14
C HIS A 9 -23.57 -0.68 0.13
N GLY A 10 -23.89 -1.97 0.01
CA GLY A 10 -24.23 -2.83 1.15
C GLY A 10 -23.04 -3.08 2.08
N GLY A 11 -21.84 -3.23 1.53
CA GLY A 11 -20.59 -3.35 2.30
C GLY A 11 -20.22 -2.05 3.01
N THR A 12 -20.34 -0.91 2.34
CA THR A 12 -20.10 0.41 2.96
C THR A 12 -21.16 0.75 3.99
N SER A 13 -22.44 0.43 3.74
CA SER A 13 -23.52 0.69 4.70
C SER A 13 -23.39 -0.18 5.93
N ASN A 14 -23.01 -1.46 5.80
CA ASN A 14 -22.84 -2.33 6.95
C ASN A 14 -21.61 -1.94 7.78
N LEU A 15 -20.54 -1.45 7.14
CA LEU A 15 -19.39 -0.90 7.85
C LEU A 15 -19.73 0.41 8.58
N VAL A 16 -20.46 1.33 7.95
CA VAL A 16 -20.92 2.57 8.59
C VAL A 16 -21.87 2.27 9.73
N SER A 17 -22.88 1.41 9.53
CA SER A 17 -23.79 0.95 10.59
C SER A 17 -23.03 0.26 11.71
N THR A 18 -22.02 -0.56 11.42
CA THR A 18 -21.21 -1.19 12.48
C THR A 18 -20.39 -0.15 13.22
N LEU A 19 -19.79 0.84 12.56
CA LEU A 19 -18.99 1.88 13.20
C LEU A 19 -19.82 2.88 14.03
N ASP A 20 -21.02 3.23 13.57
CA ASP A 20 -21.94 4.12 14.28
C ASP A 20 -22.70 3.42 15.41
N ILE A 21 -23.05 2.14 15.25
CA ILE A 21 -23.79 1.36 16.26
C ILE A 21 -22.84 0.75 17.31
N PHE A 22 -21.57 0.50 17.00
CA PHE A 22 -20.60 -0.02 17.96
C PHE A 22 -20.45 0.82 19.25
N PRO A 23 -20.34 2.17 19.22
CA PRO A 23 -20.33 2.96 20.44
C PRO A 23 -21.66 2.87 21.20
N VAL A 24 -22.80 2.82 20.50
CA VAL A 24 -24.13 2.68 21.11
C VAL A 24 -24.30 1.31 21.79
N ASN A 25 -23.95 0.21 21.11
CA ASN A 25 -23.97 -1.15 21.68
C ASN A 25 -23.03 -1.28 22.88
N LYS A 26 -21.89 -0.60 22.88
CA LYS A 26 -20.96 -0.56 24.01
C LYS A 26 -21.53 0.21 25.21
N THR A 27 -22.37 1.23 24.99
CA THR A 27 -23.09 1.93 26.07
C THR A 27 -24.23 1.11 26.66
N VAL A 28 -24.98 0.36 25.84
CA VAL A 28 -26.04 -0.55 26.29
C VAL A 28 -25.46 -1.71 27.11
N PHE A 29 -24.33 -2.28 26.69
CA PHE A 29 -23.63 -3.34 27.45
C PHE A 29 -23.09 -2.85 28.79
N ARG A 30 -22.72 -1.57 28.89
CA ARG A 30 -22.28 -0.92 30.15
C ARG A 30 -23.47 -0.61 31.07
N GLN A 31 -24.63 -0.27 30.51
CA GLN A 31 -25.87 -0.04 31.27
C GLN A 31 -26.45 -1.33 31.86
N GLN A 32 -26.27 -2.48 31.20
CA GLN A 32 -26.80 -3.76 31.69
C GLN A 32 -26.04 -4.37 32.88
N PHE A 33 -24.77 -3.97 33.10
CA PHE A 33 -23.92 -4.59 34.12
C PHE A 33 -23.62 -3.70 35.35
N HIS A 34 -23.66 -2.38 35.21
CA HIS A 34 -23.35 -1.47 36.31
C HIS A 34 -24.28 -0.25 36.28
N SER A 35 -25.38 -0.33 37.04
CA SER A 35 -26.37 0.72 37.28
C SER A 35 -25.76 2.03 37.80
N THR A 36 -25.12 2.83 36.94
CA THR A 36 -24.51 4.12 37.29
C THR A 36 -24.69 5.16 36.20
N VAL A 37 -24.74 6.43 36.62
CA VAL A 37 -25.34 7.57 35.92
C VAL A 37 -24.51 8.06 34.72
N VAL A 38 -25.15 8.11 33.56
CA VAL A 38 -24.62 8.39 32.21
C VAL A 38 -23.78 9.68 32.09
N SER A 39 -24.04 10.68 32.94
CA SER A 39 -23.38 12.00 32.87
C SER A 39 -21.87 11.95 33.21
N GLN A 40 -21.45 11.09 34.14
CA GLN A 40 -20.03 10.99 34.52
C GLN A 40 -19.20 10.16 33.52
N ALA A 41 -19.82 9.18 32.86
CA ALA A 41 -19.17 8.36 31.83
C ALA A 41 -18.83 9.17 30.57
N ILE A 42 -19.70 10.13 30.20
CA ILE A 42 -19.47 11.04 29.07
C ILE A 42 -18.30 12.00 29.36
N GLY A 43 -18.16 12.46 30.60
CA GLY A 43 -17.03 13.30 31.04
C GLY A 43 -15.68 12.59 31.01
N GLN A 44 -15.64 11.29 31.34
CA GLN A 44 -14.43 10.47 31.24
C GLN A 44 -14.08 10.07 29.80
N LEU A 45 -15.08 9.74 28.96
CA LEU A 45 -14.85 9.45 27.53
C LEU A 45 -14.26 10.64 26.76
N ARG A 46 -14.64 11.88 27.12
CA ARG A 46 -14.09 13.08 26.49
C ARG A 46 -12.63 13.36 26.88
N LYS A 47 -12.19 12.90 28.05
CA LYS A 47 -10.79 13.00 28.53
C LYS A 47 -9.91 11.84 28.07
N GLU A 48 -10.48 10.66 27.80
CA GLU A 48 -9.72 9.45 27.41
C GLU A 48 -9.81 9.10 25.90
N GLY A 49 -10.66 9.80 25.15
CA GLY A 49 -11.21 9.38 23.85
C GLY A 49 -10.27 9.24 22.66
N PHE A 50 -9.02 9.70 22.74
CA PHE A 50 -8.02 9.49 21.68
C PHE A 50 -6.90 8.50 22.08
N LEU A 51 -6.57 8.40 23.37
CA LEU A 51 -5.51 7.53 23.87
C LEU A 51 -5.98 6.09 24.09
N LYS A 52 -7.27 5.85 24.34
CA LYS A 52 -7.82 4.50 24.55
C LYS A 52 -8.10 3.73 23.25
N LEU A 53 -8.15 4.41 22.11
CA LEU A 53 -8.22 3.76 20.80
C LEU A 53 -6.88 3.10 20.44
N TYR A 54 -5.76 3.70 20.90
CA TYR A 54 -4.43 3.11 20.84
C TYR A 54 -4.29 1.88 21.74
N SER A 55 -5.00 1.81 22.89
CA SER A 55 -4.90 0.69 23.83
C SER A 55 -5.69 -0.57 23.41
N VAL A 56 -6.51 -0.51 22.36
CA VAL A 56 -7.26 -1.67 21.83
C VAL A 56 -6.42 -2.43 20.79
N ILE A 57 -5.48 -1.75 20.14
CA ILE A 57 -4.53 -2.36 19.21
C ILE A 57 -3.32 -2.81 20.05
N PRO A 58 -2.92 -4.09 20.02
CA PRO A 58 -1.72 -4.50 20.75
C PRO A 58 -0.54 -3.65 20.27
N LEU A 59 0.34 -3.25 21.19
CA LEU A 59 1.48 -2.35 20.90
C LEU A 59 2.34 -2.87 19.73
N SER A 60 2.37 -4.19 19.54
CA SER A 60 3.03 -4.89 18.42
C SER A 60 2.34 -4.73 17.06
N ALA A 61 1.02 -4.50 17.02
CA ALA A 61 0.26 -4.31 15.77
C ALA A 61 0.17 -2.84 15.34
N LEU A 62 0.54 -1.91 16.20
CA LEU A 62 0.46 -0.49 15.91
C LEU A 62 1.30 -0.04 14.70
N PRO A 63 2.56 -0.49 14.52
CA PRO A 63 3.34 -0.18 13.32
C PRO A 63 2.70 -0.74 12.04
N ALA A 64 2.07 -1.92 12.13
CA ALA A 64 1.37 -2.53 11.00
C ALA A 64 0.11 -1.74 10.62
N VAL A 65 -0.65 -1.25 11.60
CA VAL A 65 -1.83 -0.39 11.34
C VAL A 65 -1.42 0.95 10.74
N ALA A 66 -0.34 1.56 11.24
CA ALA A 66 0.23 2.78 10.64
C ALA A 66 0.71 2.54 9.21
N GLY A 67 1.36 1.40 8.96
CA GLY A 67 1.77 0.97 7.61
C GLY A 67 0.58 0.77 6.68
N LEU A 68 -0.48 0.13 7.15
CA LEU A 68 -1.71 -0.09 6.38
C LEU A 68 -2.38 1.24 6.01
N GLY A 69 -2.54 2.14 6.98
CA GLY A 69 -3.10 3.48 6.74
C GLY A 69 -2.27 4.28 5.74
N THR A 70 -0.94 4.30 5.92
CA THR A 70 -0.02 4.97 4.99
C THR A 70 -0.15 4.40 3.58
N GLY A 71 -0.13 3.07 3.43
CA GLY A 71 -0.24 2.42 2.13
C GLY A 71 -1.58 2.65 1.43
N VAL A 72 -2.69 2.82 2.17
CA VAL A 72 -3.99 3.17 1.59
C VAL A 72 -3.98 4.60 1.06
N VAL A 73 -3.43 5.54 1.83
CA VAL A 73 -3.29 6.94 1.39
C VAL A 73 -2.36 7.03 0.18
N GLU A 74 -1.24 6.33 0.20
CA GLU A 74 -0.32 6.25 -0.94
C GLU A 74 -1.02 5.68 -2.18
N ALA A 75 -1.81 4.61 -2.05
CA ALA A 75 -2.60 4.09 -3.15
C ALA A 75 -3.58 5.14 -3.70
N LEU A 76 -4.31 5.85 -2.85
CA LEU A 76 -5.30 6.85 -3.28
C LEU A 76 -4.67 8.05 -4.02
N VAL A 77 -3.53 8.52 -3.52
CA VAL A 77 -2.86 9.72 -4.04
C VAL A 77 -2.00 9.41 -5.26
N PHE A 78 -1.24 8.30 -5.24
CA PHE A 78 -0.22 8.04 -6.27
C PHE A 78 -0.72 7.18 -7.44
N THR A 79 -1.84 6.46 -7.31
CA THR A 79 -2.42 5.68 -8.44
C THR A 79 -2.54 6.48 -9.75
N PRO A 80 -3.10 7.72 -9.78
CA PRO A 80 -3.21 8.47 -11.04
C PRO A 80 -1.84 8.81 -11.66
N PHE A 81 -0.83 9.10 -10.84
CA PHE A 81 0.52 9.40 -11.30
C PHE A 81 1.22 8.15 -11.83
N GLU A 82 1.11 7.03 -11.11
CA GLU A 82 1.66 5.74 -11.51
C GLU A 82 1.06 5.29 -12.86
N ARG A 83 -0.24 5.49 -13.06
CA ARG A 83 -0.90 5.19 -14.33
C ARG A 83 -0.36 6.02 -15.49
N VAL A 84 -0.19 7.33 -15.29
CA VAL A 84 0.38 8.22 -16.33
C VAL A 84 1.81 7.79 -16.68
N GLN A 85 2.61 7.45 -15.68
CA GLN A 85 3.98 6.95 -15.89
C GLN A 85 4.00 5.63 -16.66
N ASN A 86 3.17 4.66 -16.27
CA ASN A 86 3.09 3.36 -16.93
C ASN A 86 2.60 3.44 -18.38
N VAL A 87 1.67 4.36 -18.68
CA VAL A 87 1.19 4.63 -20.04
C VAL A 87 2.29 5.27 -20.91
N LEU A 88 3.05 6.22 -20.35
CA LEU A 88 4.15 6.90 -21.05
C LEU A 88 5.37 6.01 -21.24
N GLN A 89 5.63 5.07 -20.33
CA GLN A 89 6.76 4.14 -20.43
C GLN A 89 6.48 2.94 -21.35
N ASN A 90 5.22 2.76 -21.75
CA ASN A 90 4.86 1.70 -22.69
C ASN A 90 5.19 2.14 -24.12
N GLY A 91 6.32 1.66 -24.66
CA GLY A 91 6.78 2.03 -26.00
C GLY A 91 5.81 1.67 -27.14
N GLY A 92 4.85 0.77 -26.90
CA GLY A 92 3.76 0.51 -27.86
C GLY A 92 2.80 1.69 -28.06
N ASN A 93 2.79 2.66 -27.14
CA ASN A 93 1.94 3.85 -27.19
C ASN A 93 2.64 5.06 -27.85
N ASP A 94 3.95 5.00 -28.06
CA ASP A 94 4.77 6.14 -28.52
C ASP A 94 4.29 6.70 -29.87
N CYS A 95 3.76 5.84 -30.75
CA CYS A 95 3.19 6.24 -32.04
C CYS A 95 1.83 6.95 -31.91
N SER A 96 1.11 6.78 -30.79
CA SER A 96 -0.27 7.25 -30.61
C SER A 96 -0.43 8.37 -29.57
N LEU A 97 0.47 8.45 -28.59
CA LEU A 97 0.43 9.42 -27.48
C LEU A 97 1.85 9.87 -27.08
N PRO A 98 2.57 10.62 -27.94
CA PRO A 98 3.96 10.99 -27.70
C PRO A 98 4.16 12.00 -26.55
N THR A 99 3.08 12.60 -26.03
CA THR A 99 3.18 13.68 -25.04
C THR A 99 2.35 13.42 -23.77
N LEU A 100 2.82 13.94 -22.65
CA LEU A 100 2.09 13.94 -21.38
C LEU A 100 0.69 14.57 -21.53
N ARG A 101 0.57 15.64 -22.32
CA ARG A 101 -0.71 16.32 -22.57
C ARG A 101 -1.70 15.42 -23.31
N SER A 102 -1.24 14.68 -24.33
CA SER A 102 -2.10 13.73 -25.05
C SER A 102 -2.56 12.57 -24.14
N VAL A 103 -1.68 12.08 -23.26
CA VAL A 103 -2.05 11.04 -22.28
C VAL A 103 -3.08 11.57 -21.28
N LEU A 104 -2.87 12.76 -20.71
CA LEU A 104 -3.81 13.35 -19.76
C LEU A 104 -5.16 13.65 -20.40
N ALA A 105 -5.19 14.17 -21.64
CA ALA A 105 -6.42 14.40 -22.38
C ALA A 105 -7.18 13.09 -22.64
N ARG A 106 -6.46 12.02 -22.98
CA ARG A 106 -7.06 10.70 -23.22
C ARG A 106 -7.61 10.06 -21.95
N LEU A 107 -6.87 10.10 -20.85
CA LEU A 107 -7.30 9.57 -19.56
C LEU A 107 -8.46 10.38 -18.97
N GLY A 108 -8.47 11.70 -19.18
CA GLY A 108 -9.55 12.59 -18.79
C GLY A 108 -10.84 12.41 -19.61
N ALA A 109 -10.75 11.90 -20.84
CA ALA A 109 -11.91 11.57 -21.66
C ALA A 109 -12.62 10.27 -21.22
N GLU A 110 -11.95 9.42 -20.43
CA GLU A 110 -12.52 8.21 -19.85
C GLU A 110 -13.13 8.49 -18.46
N ARG A 111 -13.99 7.59 -17.96
CA ARG A 111 -14.47 7.66 -16.57
C ARG A 111 -13.28 7.62 -15.61
N LEU A 112 -13.31 8.40 -14.52
CA LEU A 112 -12.24 8.51 -13.53
C LEU A 112 -11.70 7.14 -13.05
N GLY A 113 -12.59 6.17 -12.83
CA GLY A 113 -12.25 4.80 -12.44
C GLY A 113 -11.55 3.96 -13.51
N MET A 114 -11.84 4.22 -14.79
CA MET A 114 -11.30 3.47 -15.93
C MET A 114 -10.05 4.13 -16.53
N GLY A 115 -9.98 5.47 -16.47
CA GLY A 115 -8.82 6.25 -16.89
C GLY A 115 -7.71 6.23 -15.84
N TYR A 116 -7.89 7.03 -14.78
CA TYR A 116 -6.85 7.30 -13.78
C TYR A 116 -6.71 6.20 -12.72
N TYR A 117 -7.81 5.61 -12.26
CA TYR A 117 -7.80 4.60 -11.19
C TYR A 117 -7.87 3.16 -11.70
N ARG A 118 -7.40 2.92 -12.93
CA ARG A 118 -7.29 1.56 -13.48
C ARG A 118 -6.31 0.74 -12.64
N ALA A 119 -6.70 -0.50 -12.33
CA ALA A 119 -5.97 -1.41 -11.44
C ALA A 119 -5.90 -0.94 -9.97
N PHE A 120 -6.83 -0.09 -9.50
CA PHE A 120 -6.81 0.39 -8.12
C PHE A 120 -6.85 -0.73 -7.07
N ILE A 121 -7.63 -1.79 -7.29
CA ILE A 121 -7.74 -2.91 -6.33
C ILE A 121 -6.39 -3.61 -6.07
N PRO A 122 -5.65 -4.07 -7.10
CA PRO A 122 -4.32 -4.63 -6.85
C PRO A 122 -3.30 -3.62 -6.32
N ILE A 123 -3.43 -2.32 -6.61
CA ILE A 123 -2.58 -1.27 -6.00
C ILE A 123 -2.90 -1.10 -4.50
N LEU A 124 -4.19 -1.10 -4.15
CA LEU A 124 -4.66 -1.06 -2.78
C LEU A 124 -4.32 -2.33 -2.00
N ALA A 125 -4.04 -3.45 -2.67
CA ALA A 125 -3.42 -4.59 -2.03
C ALA A 125 -1.90 -4.39 -1.88
N ARG A 126 -1.21 -3.96 -2.95
CA ARG A 126 0.26 -3.84 -3.00
C ARG A 126 0.82 -2.85 -1.99
N ASN A 127 0.28 -1.63 -1.96
CA ASN A 127 0.89 -0.54 -1.21
C ASN A 127 0.70 -0.72 0.31
N PRO A 128 -0.49 -1.05 0.84
CA PRO A 128 -0.66 -1.41 2.25
C PRO A 128 0.17 -2.62 2.67
N LEU A 129 0.24 -3.68 1.85
CA LEU A 129 1.08 -4.84 2.17
C LEU A 129 2.56 -4.45 2.21
N GLY A 130 3.04 -3.64 1.27
CA GLY A 130 4.42 -3.14 1.24
C GLY A 130 4.75 -2.30 2.47
N SER A 131 3.88 -1.37 2.83
CA SER A 131 4.06 -0.50 4.00
C SER A 131 3.93 -1.29 5.31
N CYS A 132 3.04 -2.28 5.41
CA CYS A 132 3.01 -3.22 6.53
C CYS A 132 4.31 -4.01 6.68
N ILE A 133 4.87 -4.54 5.59
CA ILE A 133 6.16 -5.26 5.63
C ILE A 133 7.29 -4.30 6.01
N TYR A 134 7.28 -3.08 5.47
CA TYR A 134 8.26 -2.04 5.81
C TYR A 134 8.24 -1.72 7.30
N PHE A 135 7.08 -1.33 7.85
CA PHE A 135 6.93 -0.98 9.26
C PHE A 135 7.05 -2.19 10.19
N GLY A 136 6.67 -3.39 9.74
CA GLY A 136 6.90 -4.63 10.46
C GLY A 136 8.40 -4.94 10.57
N TYR A 137 9.14 -4.83 9.47
CA TYR A 137 10.60 -5.01 9.46
C TYR A 137 11.32 -3.89 10.24
N PHE A 138 10.86 -2.64 10.11
CA PHE A 138 11.35 -1.50 10.91
C PHE A 138 10.91 -1.56 12.38
N GLY A 139 9.87 -2.32 12.73
CA GLY A 139 9.47 -2.62 14.10
C GLY A 139 10.30 -3.76 14.69
N LEU A 140 10.75 -4.69 13.84
CA LEU A 140 11.65 -5.80 14.15
C LEU A 140 13.14 -5.41 14.00
N LYS A 141 13.48 -4.12 13.95
CA LYS A 141 14.75 -3.57 13.43
C LYS A 141 16.03 -3.99 14.16
N ASP A 142 15.95 -4.71 15.25
CA ASP A 142 17.08 -4.91 16.14
C ASP A 142 18.14 -5.93 15.65
N PRO A 143 17.84 -7.11 15.09
CA PRO A 143 18.88 -8.10 14.86
C PRO A 143 19.73 -7.82 13.60
N VAL A 144 19.11 -7.45 12.47
CA VAL A 144 19.84 -7.26 11.20
C VAL A 144 20.62 -5.94 11.21
N SER A 145 20.01 -4.84 11.66
CA SER A 145 20.72 -3.57 11.75
C SER A 145 21.83 -3.62 12.80
N ALA A 146 21.64 -4.31 13.94
CA ALA A 146 22.71 -4.44 14.93
C ALA A 146 23.87 -5.28 14.40
N ALA A 147 23.58 -6.44 13.78
CA ALA A 147 24.62 -7.32 13.21
C ALA A 147 25.47 -6.62 12.12
N LEU A 148 24.86 -5.76 11.30
CA LEU A 148 25.60 -4.99 10.30
C LEU A 148 26.38 -3.81 10.91
N ARG A 149 25.85 -3.15 11.94
CA ARG A 149 26.51 -2.03 12.61
C ARG A 149 27.75 -2.46 13.40
N GLU A 150 27.76 -3.69 13.91
CA GLU A 150 28.91 -4.25 14.62
C GLU A 150 30.13 -4.42 13.71
N LYS A 151 29.92 -4.68 12.42
CA LYS A 151 30.98 -5.05 11.47
C LYS A 151 31.34 -3.97 10.45
N LEU A 152 30.50 -2.94 10.27
CA LEU A 152 30.63 -1.98 9.16
C LEU A 152 30.44 -0.53 9.61
N PRO A 153 31.02 0.44 8.88
CA PRO A 153 30.78 1.86 9.10
C PRO A 153 29.28 2.20 9.05
N PRO A 154 28.82 3.21 9.81
CA PRO A 154 27.40 3.50 10.00
C PRO A 154 26.65 3.78 8.69
N THR A 155 27.28 4.48 7.75
CA THR A 155 26.66 4.78 6.44
C THR A 155 26.52 3.53 5.56
N VAL A 156 27.51 2.63 5.59
CA VAL A 156 27.49 1.37 4.82
C VAL A 156 26.47 0.41 5.40
N SER A 157 26.40 0.30 6.73
CA SER A 157 25.39 -0.49 7.42
C SER A 157 23.98 -0.01 7.07
N SER A 158 23.69 1.30 7.16
CA SER A 158 22.37 1.86 6.82
C SER A 158 22.01 1.66 5.35
N PHE A 159 22.99 1.75 4.43
CA PHE A 159 22.79 1.44 3.02
C PHE A 159 22.40 -0.03 2.79
N LEU A 160 23.15 -0.97 3.36
CA LEU A 160 22.88 -2.41 3.23
C LEU A 160 21.56 -2.81 3.90
N THR A 161 21.22 -2.23 5.04
CA THR A 161 19.90 -2.40 5.66
C THR A 161 18.79 -1.95 4.70
N GLY A 162 18.94 -0.81 4.02
CA GLY A 162 18.00 -0.36 2.99
C GLY A 162 17.87 -1.34 1.82
N ILE A 163 18.97 -1.96 1.38
CA ILE A 163 18.94 -3.02 0.35
C ILE A 163 18.14 -4.23 0.84
N VAL A 164 18.44 -4.75 2.03
CA VAL A 164 17.76 -5.94 2.57
C VAL A 164 16.25 -5.68 2.70
N ILE A 165 15.86 -4.52 3.20
CA ILE A 165 14.45 -4.09 3.28
C ILE A 165 13.80 -4.10 1.90
N SER A 166 14.46 -3.49 0.92
CA SER A 166 13.96 -3.45 -0.46
C SER A 166 13.77 -4.84 -1.03
N VAL A 167 14.69 -5.78 -0.80
CA VAL A 167 14.56 -7.17 -1.26
C VAL A 167 13.38 -7.87 -0.59
N VAL A 168 13.27 -7.74 0.74
CA VAL A 168 12.19 -8.37 1.54
C VAL A 168 10.81 -7.87 1.14
N ILE A 169 10.68 -6.59 0.75
CA ILE A 169 9.40 -6.02 0.27
C ILE A 169 9.15 -6.36 -1.20
N SER A 170 10.17 -6.21 -2.06
CA SER A 170 9.99 -6.27 -3.51
C SER A 170 9.77 -7.69 -4.01
N LEU A 171 10.45 -8.70 -3.43
CA LEU A 171 10.31 -10.08 -3.89
C LEU A 171 8.88 -10.64 -3.74
N PRO A 172 8.23 -10.57 -2.56
CA PRO A 172 6.88 -11.09 -2.40
C PRO A 172 5.82 -10.30 -3.17
N LEU A 173 6.04 -8.99 -3.36
CA LEU A 173 5.07 -8.10 -4.01
C LEU A 173 5.31 -7.93 -5.52
N HIS A 174 6.36 -8.54 -6.06
CA HIS A 174 6.67 -8.49 -7.50
C HIS A 174 5.54 -9.03 -8.39
N PRO A 175 4.90 -10.18 -8.09
CA PRO A 175 3.78 -10.70 -8.90
C PRO A 175 2.61 -9.71 -8.98
N LEU A 176 2.33 -9.04 -7.86
CA LEU A 176 1.27 -8.04 -7.78
C LEU A 176 1.64 -6.76 -8.54
N SER A 177 2.91 -6.37 -8.50
CA SER A 177 3.45 -5.24 -9.27
C SER A 177 3.35 -5.49 -10.78
N MET A 178 3.62 -6.71 -11.24
CA MET A 178 3.46 -7.09 -12.65
C MET A 178 1.99 -7.11 -13.08
N LEU A 179 1.08 -7.57 -12.20
CA LEU A 179 -0.36 -7.48 -12.46
C LEU A 179 -0.81 -6.03 -12.65
N VAL A 180 -0.39 -5.13 -11.75
CA VAL A 180 -0.68 -3.69 -11.85
C VAL A 180 -0.13 -3.13 -13.15
N LEU A 181 1.14 -3.39 -13.46
CA LEU A 181 1.79 -2.90 -14.67
C LEU A 181 1.04 -3.34 -15.94
N ASN A 182 0.67 -4.61 -16.05
CA ASN A 182 -0.07 -5.12 -17.21
C ASN A 182 -1.46 -4.47 -17.32
N MET A 183 -2.19 -4.37 -16.20
CA MET A 183 -3.48 -3.68 -16.17
C MET A 183 -3.37 -2.18 -16.47
N GLN A 184 -2.23 -1.55 -16.16
CA GLN A 184 -1.93 -0.13 -16.35
C GLN A 184 -1.10 0.21 -17.60
N ALA A 185 -0.65 -0.76 -18.40
CA ALA A 185 0.05 -0.48 -19.65
C ALA A 185 -0.93 -0.32 -20.83
N GLY A 186 -2.08 -1.00 -20.77
CA GLY A 186 -3.10 -0.97 -21.83
C GLY A 186 -3.89 0.34 -21.90
N LEU A 187 -4.07 0.85 -23.13
CA LEU A 187 -4.95 1.98 -23.48
C LEU A 187 -6.12 1.46 -24.31
N GLY A 188 -7.36 1.75 -23.89
CA GLY A 188 -8.56 1.41 -24.66
C GLY A 188 -8.80 -0.11 -24.82
N GLY A 189 -9.80 -0.62 -24.11
CA GLY A 189 -10.24 -2.02 -24.19
C GLY A 189 -11.13 -2.33 -23.00
N GLU A 190 -11.96 -3.37 -23.11
CA GLU A 190 -12.76 -3.85 -21.97
C GLU A 190 -11.85 -3.98 -20.75
N VAL A 191 -12.32 -3.44 -19.62
CA VAL A 191 -11.63 -3.58 -18.35
C VAL A 191 -11.73 -5.04 -17.96
N ALA A 192 -10.77 -5.85 -18.43
CA ALA A 192 -10.61 -7.21 -17.97
C ALA A 192 -10.53 -7.15 -16.44
N GLY A 193 -11.44 -7.85 -15.78
CA GLY A 193 -11.49 -7.86 -14.33
C GLY A 193 -10.14 -8.33 -13.76
N VAL A 194 -9.82 -7.94 -12.52
CA VAL A 194 -8.56 -8.33 -11.85
C VAL A 194 -8.28 -9.83 -11.98
N ARG A 195 -9.33 -10.66 -11.85
CA ARG A 195 -9.26 -12.12 -12.00
C ARG A 195 -8.93 -12.57 -13.42
N GLN A 196 -9.44 -11.88 -14.44
CA GLN A 196 -9.18 -12.18 -15.85
C GLN A 196 -7.77 -11.77 -16.25
N SER A 197 -7.30 -10.59 -15.80
CA SER A 197 -5.91 -10.17 -16.00
C SER A 197 -4.93 -11.07 -15.26
N TRP A 198 -5.25 -11.51 -14.04
CA TRP A 198 -4.45 -12.49 -13.32
C TRP A 198 -4.42 -13.84 -14.02
N LYS A 199 -5.57 -14.32 -14.51
CA LYS A 199 -5.63 -15.57 -15.28
C LYS A 199 -4.84 -15.48 -16.58
N ALA A 200 -4.93 -14.36 -17.31
CA ALA A 200 -4.14 -14.13 -18.53
C ALA A 200 -2.63 -14.09 -18.24
N LEU A 201 -2.22 -13.43 -17.15
CA LEU A 201 -0.83 -13.44 -16.68
C LEU A 201 -0.38 -14.85 -16.28
N TRP A 202 -1.25 -15.62 -15.62
CA TRP A 202 -0.98 -16.97 -15.18
C TRP A 202 -0.84 -17.95 -16.35
N GLU A 203 -1.74 -17.88 -17.32
CA GLU A 203 -1.79 -18.76 -18.48
C GLU A 203 -0.73 -18.41 -19.53
N GLY A 204 -0.41 -17.12 -19.72
CA GLY A 204 0.60 -16.66 -20.66
C GLY A 204 2.04 -16.74 -20.14
N GLY A 205 2.27 -16.43 -18.85
CA GLY A 205 3.60 -16.32 -18.26
C GLY A 205 3.94 -17.42 -17.24
N LEU A 206 3.10 -17.62 -16.22
CA LEU A 206 3.46 -18.50 -15.09
C LEU A 206 3.44 -20.00 -15.42
N LYS A 207 2.53 -20.46 -16.30
CA LYS A 207 2.50 -21.88 -16.71
C LYS A 207 3.77 -22.33 -17.44
N ARG A 208 4.49 -21.40 -18.09
CA ARG A 208 5.64 -21.72 -18.96
C ARG A 208 6.98 -21.57 -18.23
N SER A 209 7.14 -20.56 -17.37
CA SER A 209 8.27 -20.44 -16.45
C SER A 209 8.08 -19.30 -15.44
N VAL A 210 8.29 -19.58 -14.15
CA VAL A 210 8.31 -18.56 -13.08
C VAL A 210 9.41 -17.52 -13.30
N HIS A 211 10.49 -17.90 -13.99
CA HIS A 211 11.57 -16.98 -14.36
C HIS A 211 11.09 -15.86 -15.29
N LEU A 212 10.04 -16.10 -16.09
CA LEU A 212 9.47 -15.10 -16.99
C LEU A 212 8.74 -13.99 -16.23
N LEU A 213 8.19 -14.29 -15.05
CA LEU A 213 7.59 -13.28 -14.16
C LEU A 213 8.66 -12.34 -13.57
N TYR A 214 9.88 -12.84 -13.39
CA TYR A 214 11.03 -12.07 -12.94
C TYR A 214 11.91 -11.58 -14.10
N HIS A 215 11.54 -11.84 -15.36
CA HIS A 215 12.25 -11.35 -16.52
C HIS A 215 12.04 -9.83 -16.64
N GLY A 216 13.11 -9.06 -16.45
CA GLY A 216 13.07 -7.60 -16.22
C GLY A 216 12.82 -7.20 -14.76
N GLY A 217 12.30 -8.10 -13.92
CA GLY A 217 12.10 -7.89 -12.49
C GLY A 217 13.40 -7.72 -11.71
N SER A 218 14.48 -8.40 -12.11
CA SER A 218 15.82 -8.22 -11.50
C SER A 218 16.34 -6.79 -11.60
N LEU A 219 16.13 -6.10 -12.73
CA LEU A 219 16.51 -4.70 -12.91
C LEU A 219 15.62 -3.75 -12.10
N VAL A 220 14.32 -4.05 -11.99
CA VAL A 220 13.38 -3.30 -11.14
C VAL A 220 13.77 -3.44 -9.66
N ILE A 221 14.08 -4.66 -9.22
CA ILE A 221 14.52 -4.93 -7.85
C ILE A 221 15.88 -4.27 -7.59
N LEU A 222 16.84 -4.36 -8.53
CA LEU A 222 18.14 -3.71 -8.40
C LEU A 222 18.02 -2.19 -8.28
N ARG A 223 17.20 -1.56 -9.15
CA ARG A 223 16.88 -0.13 -9.06
C ARG A 223 16.28 0.22 -7.70
N SER A 224 15.32 -0.57 -7.24
CA SER A 224 14.69 -0.38 -5.93
C SER A 224 15.73 -0.46 -4.80
N CYS A 225 16.60 -1.47 -4.83
CA CYS A 225 17.65 -1.67 -3.82
C CYS A 225 18.61 -0.48 -3.74
N ILE A 226 19.06 0.04 -4.89
CA ILE A 226 19.95 1.21 -4.94
C ILE A 226 19.22 2.44 -4.36
N ASN A 227 17.99 2.70 -4.80
CA ASN A 227 17.20 3.84 -4.35
C ASN A 227 16.93 3.80 -2.84
N TRP A 228 16.46 2.65 -2.33
CA TRP A 228 16.20 2.47 -0.90
C TRP A 228 17.46 2.46 -0.06
N GLY A 229 18.57 1.89 -0.55
CA GLY A 229 19.87 1.93 0.12
C GLY A 229 20.35 3.37 0.30
N ILE A 230 20.33 4.18 -0.77
CA ILE A 230 20.76 5.58 -0.73
C ILE A 230 19.85 6.39 0.21
N ASN A 231 18.52 6.29 0.05
CA ASN A 231 17.57 7.04 0.88
C ASN A 231 17.71 6.69 2.37
N THR A 232 17.89 5.41 2.70
CA THR A 232 18.08 4.97 4.09
C THR A 232 19.39 5.50 4.68
N ALA A 233 20.48 5.51 3.89
CA ALA A 233 21.76 6.04 4.34
C ALA A 233 21.72 7.57 4.55
N ILE A 234 21.04 8.31 3.67
CA ILE A 234 20.84 9.76 3.81
C ILE A 234 19.97 10.07 5.02
N TYR A 235 18.86 9.35 5.18
CA TYR A 235 17.95 9.52 6.32
C TYR A 235 18.66 9.31 7.66
N ASP A 236 19.42 8.22 7.80
CA ASP A 236 20.18 7.93 9.03
C ASP A 236 21.26 9.00 9.29
N LYS A 237 21.91 9.51 8.23
CA LYS A 237 22.90 10.61 8.35
C LYS A 237 22.26 11.92 8.81
N LEU A 238 21.09 12.27 8.28
CA LEU A 238 20.35 13.47 8.69
C LEU A 238 19.84 13.35 10.12
N GLN A 239 19.33 12.19 10.51
CA GLN A 239 18.80 11.97 11.85
C GLN A 239 19.91 12.05 12.92
N ARG A 240 21.11 11.50 12.64
CA ARG A 240 22.27 11.65 13.54
C ARG A 240 22.73 13.09 13.67
N ARG A 241 22.67 13.89 12.60
CA ARG A 241 23.02 15.32 12.64
C ARG A 241 22.03 16.15 13.43
N SER A 242 20.75 15.78 13.43
CA SER A 242 19.71 16.48 14.20
C SER A 242 19.69 16.09 15.68
N ALA A 243 20.36 14.99 16.06
CA ALA A 243 20.46 14.51 17.43
C ALA A 243 21.73 15.01 18.15
N ASN A 244 22.63 15.68 17.43
CA ASN A 244 23.83 16.36 17.94
C ASN A 244 23.60 17.88 17.92
#